data_AF-A0A7K0BL73-F1
#
_entry.id   AF-A0A7K0BL73-F1
#
_cell.length_a   1.000
_cell.length_b   1.000
_cell.length_c   1.000
_cell.angle_alpha   90.00
_cell.angle_beta   90.00
_cell.angle_gamma   90.00
#
_symmetry.space_group_name_H-M   'P 1'
#
loop_
_entity.id
_entity.type
_entity.pdbx_description
1 polymer ?
#
loop_
_entity_poly.entity_id
_entity_poly.type
_entity_poly.pdbx_seq_one_letter_code
_entity_poly.pdbx_strand_id
1 'polypeptide(L)'
;TVGVAGVISGMTVGTSYTVTATNGGCASLASASFSNAAQLPTPVTPTITSVAASCSAAGSSTISNYSASNTYAFTPAGPTVGVAGVISGMTVGTSY
;
A
#
# COMPACT_ATOMS: atom_id res chain seq x y z
N THR A 1 26.30 7.18 3.81
CA THR A 1 27.24 7.52 4.90
C THR A 1 26.78 6.89 6.18
N VAL A 2 27.70 6.61 7.12
CA VAL A 2 27.37 6.04 8.44
C VAL A 2 27.51 7.15 9.49
N GLY A 3 26.48 7.39 10.28
CA GLY A 3 26.45 8.39 11.34
C GLY A 3 27.00 7.88 12.67
N VAL A 4 27.17 8.78 13.64
CA VAL A 4 27.73 8.52 14.98
C VAL A 4 26.96 7.49 15.82
N ALA A 5 25.70 7.22 15.47
CA ALA A 5 24.85 6.19 16.09
C ALA A 5 24.73 4.91 15.24
N GLY A 6 25.53 4.76 14.19
CA GLY A 6 25.46 3.62 13.26
C GLY A 6 24.35 3.72 12.21
N VAL A 7 23.60 4.83 12.17
CA VAL A 7 22.57 5.08 11.14
C VAL A 7 23.24 5.21 9.77
N ILE A 8 22.76 4.43 8.80
CA ILE A 8 23.23 4.49 7.42
C ILE A 8 22.24 5.32 6.60
N SER A 9 22.72 6.41 6.00
CA SER A 9 21.90 7.35 5.22
C SER A 9 22.41 7.51 3.78
N GLY A 10 21.52 7.96 2.88
CA GLY A 10 21.84 8.21 1.47
C GLY A 10 22.00 6.94 0.62
N MET A 11 21.44 5.81 1.06
CA MET A 11 21.41 4.59 0.26
C MET A 11 20.46 4.75 -0.94
N THR A 12 20.84 4.20 -2.09
CA THR A 12 19.93 4.05 -3.23
C THR A 12 19.04 2.83 -3.00
N VAL A 13 17.72 3.02 -3.11
CA VAL A 13 16.72 1.94 -2.99
C VAL A 13 17.00 0.82 -4.01
N GLY A 14 16.86 -0.43 -3.57
CA GLY A 14 17.08 -1.62 -4.40
C GLY A 14 18.55 -1.91 -4.72
N THR A 15 19.48 -1.04 -4.32
CA THR A 15 20.92 -1.30 -4.46
C THR A 15 21.44 -2.02 -3.22
N SER A 16 22.17 -3.12 -3.43
CA SER A 16 22.81 -3.87 -2.35
C SER A 16 24.12 -3.21 -1.92
N TYR A 17 24.32 -3.09 -0.62
CA TYR A 17 25.52 -2.56 0.01
C TYR A 17 26.10 -3.57 1.01
N THR A 18 27.40 -3.47 1.23
CA THR A 18 28.13 -4.14 2.33
C THR A 18 28.87 -3.09 3.15
N VAL A 19 29.18 -3.42 4.41
CA VAL A 19 29.93 -2.55 5.31
C VAL A 19 31.19 -3.27 5.77
N THR A 20 32.30 -2.53 5.80
CA THR A 20 33.56 -2.92 6.45
C THR A 20 33.92 -1.85 7.49
N ALA A 21 34.60 -2.26 8.55
CA ALA A 21 35.12 -1.36 9.57
C ALA A 21 36.65 -1.37 9.54
N THR A 22 37.27 -0.20 9.74
CA THR A 22 38.73 -0.06 9.78
C THR A 22 39.17 0.60 11.09
N ASN A 23 40.19 0.05 11.74
CA ASN A 23 40.85 0.67 12.90
C ASN A 23 42.37 0.53 12.79
N GLY A 24 43.10 1.63 12.71
CA GLY A 24 44.57 1.65 12.73
C GLY A 24 45.26 0.80 11.64
N GLY A 25 44.62 0.62 10.47
CA GLY A 25 45.15 -0.19 9.37
C GLY A 25 44.63 -1.64 9.30
N CYS A 26 43.88 -2.10 10.31
CA CYS A 26 43.18 -3.38 10.27
C CYS A 26 41.75 -3.20 9.75
N ALA A 27 41.35 -3.96 8.73
CA ALA A 27 40.00 -3.98 8.18
C ALA A 27 39.26 -5.26 8.59
N SER A 28 37.97 -5.13 8.92
CA SER A 28 37.10 -6.29 9.11
C SER A 28 36.78 -6.99 7.78
N LEU A 29 36.26 -8.22 7.86
CA LEU A 29 35.54 -8.80 6.73
C LEU A 29 34.29 -7.97 6.41
N ALA A 30 33.81 -8.07 5.17
CA ALA A 30 32.57 -7.43 4.76
C ALA A 30 31.35 -8.07 5.43
N SER A 31 30.34 -7.26 5.72
CA SER A 31 29.03 -7.74 6.18
C SER A 31 28.34 -8.58 5.10
N ALA A 32 27.26 -9.27 5.49
CA ALA A 32 26.26 -9.74 4.54
C ALA A 32 25.70 -8.55 3.72
N SER A 33 25.31 -8.81 2.48
CA SER A 33 24.70 -7.79 1.62
C SER A 33 23.30 -7.44 2.14
N PHE A 34 22.99 -6.15 2.17
CA PHE A 34 21.66 -5.65 2.51
C PHE A 34 21.26 -4.49 1.61
N SER A 35 19.96 -4.23 1.53
CA SER A 35 19.38 -3.15 0.74
C SER A 35 18.06 -2.71 1.35
N ASN A 36 17.70 -1.46 1.10
CA ASN A 36 16.35 -0.98 1.40
C ASN A 36 15.46 -1.20 0.18
N ALA A 37 14.33 -1.85 0.38
CA ALA A 37 13.29 -1.97 -0.64
C ALA A 37 12.62 -0.60 -0.87
N ALA A 38 11.97 -0.45 -2.02
CA ALA A 38 11.16 0.73 -2.30
C ALA A 38 9.98 0.80 -1.34
N GLN A 39 9.70 1.99 -0.83
CA GLN A 39 8.45 2.23 -0.11
C GLN A 39 7.29 2.10 -1.10
N LEU A 40 6.26 1.35 -0.70
CA LEU A 40 5.02 1.27 -1.47
C LEU A 40 4.26 2.61 -1.41
N PRO A 41 3.62 3.04 -2.52
CA PRO A 41 2.82 4.25 -2.52
C PRO A 41 1.64 4.12 -1.56
N THR A 42 1.29 5.22 -0.90
CA THR A 42 0.06 5.27 -0.09
C THR A 42 -1.15 5.17 -1.02
N PRO A 43 -2.08 4.22 -0.79
CA PRO A 43 -3.32 4.15 -1.54
C PRO A 43 -4.15 5.43 -1.39
N VAL A 44 -4.75 5.89 -2.49
CA VAL A 44 -5.70 7.02 -2.46
C VAL A 44 -6.99 6.64 -1.75
N THR A 45 -7.62 7.60 -1.07
CA THR A 45 -8.94 7.39 -0.45
C THR A 45 -9.96 6.94 -1.52
N PRO A 46 -10.69 5.83 -1.30
CA PRO A 46 -11.71 5.38 -2.23
C PRO A 46 -12.80 6.44 -2.43
N THR A 47 -13.18 6.70 -3.67
CA THR A 47 -14.24 7.65 -4.02
C THR A 47 -15.45 6.88 -4.55
N ILE A 48 -16.55 6.92 -3.80
CA ILE A 48 -17.78 6.21 -4.13
C ILE A 48 -18.66 7.07 -5.03
N THR A 49 -19.12 6.49 -6.12
CA THR A 49 -20.16 7.06 -6.98
C THR A 49 -21.37 6.15 -6.99
N SER A 50 -22.54 6.72 -6.73
CA SER A 50 -23.80 5.97 -6.65
C SER A 50 -24.81 6.48 -7.66
N VAL A 51 -25.54 5.55 -8.26
CA VAL A 51 -26.72 5.79 -9.09
C VAL A 51 -27.94 5.41 -8.26
N ALA A 52 -28.87 6.35 -8.10
CA ALA A 52 -30.11 6.10 -7.37
C ALA A 52 -30.97 5.06 -8.10
N ALA A 53 -31.72 4.26 -7.34
CA ALA A 53 -32.70 3.35 -7.91
C ALA A 53 -33.86 4.13 -8.57
N SER A 54 -34.49 3.51 -9.57
CA SER A 54 -35.72 4.00 -10.20
C SER A 54 -36.82 2.94 -10.14
N CYS A 55 -38.05 3.26 -10.57
CA CYS A 55 -39.15 2.28 -10.64
C CYS A 55 -38.87 1.07 -11.56
N SER A 56 -37.83 1.15 -12.40
CA SER A 56 -37.49 0.11 -13.39
C SER A 56 -36.07 -0.44 -13.25
N ALA A 57 -35.25 0.09 -12.33
CA ALA A 57 -33.86 -0.35 -12.15
C ALA A 57 -33.39 -0.17 -10.70
N ALA A 58 -32.60 -1.12 -10.21
CA ALA A 58 -31.93 -1.01 -8.93
C ALA A 58 -30.85 0.08 -8.95
N GLY A 59 -30.57 0.68 -7.79
CA GLY A 59 -29.43 1.57 -7.62
C GLY A 59 -28.11 0.79 -7.62
N SER A 60 -27.01 1.48 -7.85
CA SER A 60 -25.67 0.88 -7.87
C SER A 60 -24.65 1.79 -7.21
N SER A 61 -23.62 1.21 -6.60
CA SER A 61 -22.46 1.94 -6.09
C SER A 61 -21.18 1.40 -6.71
N THR A 62 -20.26 2.30 -7.05
CA THR A 62 -18.98 1.96 -7.69
C THR A 62 -17.86 2.77 -7.06
N ILE A 63 -16.66 2.17 -6.97
CA ILE A 63 -15.44 2.87 -6.61
C ILE A 63 -14.85 3.47 -7.89
N SER A 64 -15.05 4.77 -8.08
CA SER A 64 -14.63 5.47 -9.30
C SER A 64 -13.12 5.46 -9.53
N ASN A 65 -12.32 5.41 -8.46
CA ASN A 65 -10.87 5.29 -8.48
C ASN A 65 -10.38 3.87 -8.14
N TYR A 66 -11.12 2.84 -8.57
CA TYR A 66 -10.76 1.46 -8.33
C TYR A 66 -9.40 1.09 -8.90
N SER A 67 -8.55 0.55 -8.04
CA SER A 67 -7.33 -0.19 -8.39
C SER A 67 -7.44 -1.64 -7.94
N ALA A 68 -7.07 -2.57 -8.82
CA ALA A 68 -7.00 -4.00 -8.53
C ALA A 68 -5.84 -4.37 -7.59
N SER A 69 -4.87 -3.47 -7.38
CA SER A 69 -3.77 -3.66 -6.42
C SER A 69 -4.17 -3.33 -4.99
N ASN A 70 -5.35 -2.75 -4.79
CA ASN A 70 -5.84 -2.37 -3.47
C ASN A 70 -6.83 -3.40 -2.92
N THR A 71 -6.82 -3.55 -1.60
CA THR A 71 -7.85 -4.29 -0.86
C THR A 71 -8.85 -3.30 -0.29
N TYR A 72 -10.14 -3.57 -0.48
CA TYR A 72 -11.22 -2.73 0.04
C TYR A 72 -11.95 -3.46 1.16
N ALA A 73 -12.08 -2.79 2.29
CA ALA A 73 -12.82 -3.28 3.45
C ALA A 73 -13.95 -2.31 3.78
N PHE A 74 -15.08 -2.86 4.22
CA PHE A 74 -16.27 -2.11 4.61
C PHE A 74 -16.50 -2.26 6.12
N THR A 75 -17.04 -1.23 6.76
CA THR A 75 -17.38 -1.28 8.20
C THR A 75 -18.77 -0.70 8.42
N PRO A 76 -19.78 -1.53 8.74
CA PRO A 76 -19.70 -2.96 9.09
C PRO A 76 -19.35 -3.87 7.89
N ALA A 77 -18.90 -5.09 8.17
CA ALA A 77 -18.65 -6.06 7.11
C ALA A 77 -19.95 -6.46 6.39
N GLY A 78 -19.85 -6.83 5.12
CA GLY A 78 -20.99 -7.32 4.33
C GLY A 78 -20.82 -7.11 2.82
N PRO A 79 -20.56 -5.87 2.37
CA PRO A 79 -20.38 -5.59 0.96
C PRO A 79 -19.08 -6.19 0.41
N THR A 80 -19.06 -6.42 -0.90
CA THR A 80 -17.88 -6.88 -1.64
C THR A 80 -17.62 -5.99 -2.85
N VAL A 81 -16.34 -5.86 -3.22
CA VAL A 81 -15.92 -5.12 -4.43
C VAL A 81 -15.57 -6.13 -5.53
N GLY A 82 -16.29 -6.04 -6.64
CA GLY A 82 -16.03 -6.78 -7.86
C GLY A 82 -15.01 -6.08 -8.78
N VAL A 83 -14.81 -6.65 -9.97
CA VAL A 83 -14.02 -6.03 -11.04
C VAL A 83 -14.58 -4.65 -11.38
N ALA A 84 -13.68 -3.72 -11.73
CA ALA A 84 -14.00 -2.32 -12.02
C ALA A 84 -14.65 -1.55 -10.85
N GLY A 85 -14.53 -2.05 -9.61
CA GLY A 85 -14.97 -1.32 -8.42
C GLY A 85 -16.46 -1.42 -8.13
N VAL A 86 -17.20 -2.33 -8.77
CA VAL A 86 -18.63 -2.53 -8.51
C VAL A 86 -18.84 -3.04 -7.09
N ILE A 87 -19.71 -2.38 -6.33
CA ILE A 87 -20.03 -2.78 -4.96
C ILE A 87 -21.33 -3.59 -4.95
N SER A 88 -21.31 -4.76 -4.32
CA SER A 88 -22.47 -5.64 -4.18
C SER A 88 -22.62 -6.14 -2.73
N GLY A 89 -23.75 -6.78 -2.41
CA GLY A 89 -24.02 -7.34 -1.08
C GLY A 89 -24.41 -6.32 -0.01
N MET A 90 -24.73 -5.09 -0.40
CA MET A 90 -25.17 -4.04 0.54
C MET A 90 -26.56 -4.37 1.12
N THR A 91 -26.72 -4.19 2.42
CA THR A 91 -28.03 -4.24 3.09
C THR A 91 -28.69 -2.87 3.05
N VAL A 92 -29.96 -2.81 2.62
CA VAL A 92 -30.72 -1.56 2.52
C VAL A 92 -30.88 -0.93 3.91
N GLY A 93 -30.61 0.37 4.01
CA GLY A 93 -30.71 1.13 5.26
C GLY A 93 -29.46 1.09 6.15
N THR A 94 -28.42 0.34 5.77
CA THR A 94 -27.14 0.27 6.49
C THR A 94 -26.12 1.22 5.88
N SER A 95 -25.44 2.01 6.73
CA SER A 95 -24.25 2.79 6.34
C SER A 95 -22.99 1.93 6.54
N TYR A 96 -22.05 1.98 5.59
CA TYR A 96 -20.86 1.12 5.47
C TYR A 96 -19.56 1.92 5.33
#